data_AF-A0A6M0ANF6-F1
#
_entry.id   AF-A0A6M0ANF6-F1
#
_cell.length_a   1.000
_cell.length_b   1.000
_cell.length_c   1.000
_cell.angle_alpha   90.00
_cell.angle_beta   90.00
_cell.angle_gamma   90.00
#
_symmetry.space_group_name_H-M   'P 1'
#
loop_
_entity.id
_entity.type
_entity.pdbx_description
1 polymer ?
#
loop_
_entity_poly.entity_id
_entity_poly.type
_entity_poly.pdbx_seq_one_letter_code
_entity_poly.pdbx_strand_id
1 'polypeptide(L)'
;LLLTIIQTDPKGTGNYIRNIRVIPEPYIDSCESLIFNPDFIDKIKPYKVLRFMDWMVTNNSEQGQWHQRPKMADSTYFAQGVPVEIMVALANQTGINPWFNMPHQATDEYVQNFAQYVKENLNPYSKVYVEFSNEVWNRRFQQSAYAIEQGKQEWPDSEARDRALGVDWYSQRTTEITQIWDNVFDTDKERVIGVMSAQAANPAVAHRALQYAWASEVKTHPEYGIDAIAIAPYFGGYIGRPDNAAEVESWTTDPDGGLNKLFEEMTTGGVLSNGPFGGTLRLACERITQHLELAKQHSLELITYEGGQHLVGVGSTVNNQAIANLLITANRDPRMGNVYREYLAIWKNLGLGLFVHYTDIGRPSKWGSWGALETIYQDASPKYDALIEFSATKV
;
A
#
# COMPACT_ATOMS: atom_id res chain seq x y z
N LEU A 1 16.94 12.30 15.98
CA LEU A 1 17.96 13.34 15.75
C LEU A 1 17.63 14.01 14.42
N LEU A 2 17.54 15.34 14.35
CA LEU A 2 17.49 16.08 13.09
C LEU A 2 18.85 16.75 12.91
N LEU A 3 19.59 16.36 11.87
CA LEU A 3 20.85 17.01 11.52
C LEU A 3 20.57 17.99 10.37
N THR A 4 20.70 19.28 10.65
CA THR A 4 20.49 20.34 9.66
C THR A 4 21.85 20.90 9.24
N ILE A 5 22.17 20.79 7.96
CA ILE A 5 23.34 21.45 7.37
C ILE A 5 22.94 22.89 7.03
N ILE A 6 23.49 23.86 7.76
CA ILE A 6 23.16 25.30 7.57
C ILE A 6 23.98 25.92 6.43
N GLN A 7 25.19 25.41 6.16
CA GLN A 7 26.05 25.85 5.08
C GLN A 7 27.01 24.73 4.66
N THR A 8 27.15 24.49 3.35
CA THR A 8 28.03 23.43 2.81
C THR A 8 29.43 23.89 2.48
N ASP A 9 29.64 25.21 2.25
CA ASP A 9 30.93 25.84 1.98
C ASP A 9 30.97 27.27 2.58
N PRO A 10 31.13 27.41 3.91
CA PRO A 10 31.06 28.71 4.58
C PRO A 10 32.15 29.70 4.19
N LYS A 11 33.20 29.22 3.53
CA LYS A 11 34.35 30.04 3.14
C LYS A 11 34.44 30.28 1.62
N GLY A 12 33.48 29.78 0.84
CA GLY A 12 33.48 29.94 -0.62
C GLY A 12 34.70 29.31 -1.30
N THR A 13 35.23 28.23 -0.74
CA THR A 13 36.48 27.59 -1.19
C THR A 13 36.26 26.53 -2.28
N GLY A 14 35.01 26.14 -2.54
CA GLY A 14 34.67 24.96 -3.34
C GLY A 14 34.95 23.64 -2.61
N ASN A 15 35.48 23.68 -1.39
CA ASN A 15 35.70 22.50 -0.56
C ASN A 15 34.46 22.22 0.31
N TYR A 16 33.43 21.64 -0.32
CA TYR A 16 32.20 21.28 0.36
C TYR A 16 32.40 20.20 1.43
N ILE A 17 31.65 20.31 2.53
CA ILE A 17 31.54 19.24 3.53
C ILE A 17 31.05 17.94 2.86
N ARG A 18 31.65 16.82 3.21
CA ARG A 18 31.39 15.49 2.64
C ARG A 18 31.71 14.41 3.68
N ASN A 19 31.31 13.17 3.41
CA ASN A 19 31.59 12.01 4.25
C ASN A 19 31.08 12.13 5.69
N ILE A 20 29.92 12.75 5.88
CA ILE A 20 29.24 12.81 7.17
C ILE A 20 28.45 11.51 7.37
N ARG A 21 28.70 10.82 8.48
CA ARG A 21 27.96 9.62 8.87
C ARG A 21 27.27 9.87 10.21
N VAL A 22 26.00 9.49 10.30
CA VAL A 22 25.24 9.52 11.56
C VAL A 22 24.87 8.08 11.89
N ILE A 23 25.44 7.56 12.97
CA ILE A 23 25.37 6.14 13.31
C ILE A 23 24.96 6.04 14.79
N PRO A 24 23.94 5.23 15.14
CA PRO A 24 23.66 4.91 16.53
C PRO A 24 24.89 4.27 17.20
N GLU A 25 25.19 4.67 18.44
CA GLU A 25 26.37 4.20 19.18
C GLU A 25 26.57 2.68 19.16
N PRO A 26 25.53 1.83 19.32
CA PRO A 26 25.69 0.37 19.27
C PRO A 26 26.21 -0.20 17.93
N TYR A 27 26.18 0.59 16.84
CA TYR A 27 26.51 0.14 15.49
C TYR A 27 27.80 0.75 14.94
N ILE A 28 28.56 1.51 15.73
CA ILE A 28 29.78 2.19 15.26
C ILE A 28 30.77 1.19 14.64
N ASP A 29 31.00 0.05 15.29
CA ASP A 29 32.00 -0.93 14.85
C ASP A 29 31.53 -1.79 13.66
N SER A 30 30.23 -1.85 13.40
CA SER A 30 29.63 -2.71 12.35
C SER A 30 29.02 -1.93 11.19
N CYS A 31 28.96 -0.59 11.27
CA CYS A 31 28.23 0.26 10.32
C CYS A 31 28.61 0.08 8.85
N GLU A 32 29.89 -0.21 8.56
CA GLU A 32 30.37 -0.43 7.18
C GLU A 32 29.79 -1.70 6.54
N SER A 33 29.32 -2.64 7.36
CA SER A 33 28.72 -3.91 6.90
C SER A 33 27.18 -3.88 6.89
N LEU A 34 26.57 -2.82 7.42
CA LEU A 34 25.12 -2.71 7.57
C LEU A 34 24.53 -1.83 6.47
N ILE A 35 23.67 -2.42 5.63
CA ILE A 35 22.84 -1.65 4.69
C ILE A 35 21.63 -1.04 5.41
N PHE A 36 21.05 -1.79 6.35
CA PHE A 36 19.86 -1.40 7.10
C PHE A 36 20.13 -1.34 8.60
N ASN A 37 19.38 -0.47 9.29
CA ASN A 37 19.37 -0.44 10.74
C ASN A 37 18.88 -1.80 11.30
N PRO A 38 19.66 -2.52 12.12
CA PRO A 38 19.25 -3.79 12.72
C PRO A 38 17.92 -3.72 13.49
N ASP A 39 17.65 -2.61 14.20
CA ASP A 39 16.38 -2.43 14.90
C ASP A 39 15.18 -2.43 13.94
N PHE A 40 15.34 -1.81 12.77
CA PHE A 40 14.32 -1.81 11.72
C PHE A 40 14.10 -3.23 11.18
N ILE A 41 15.19 -3.95 10.90
CA ILE A 41 15.11 -5.35 10.43
C ILE A 41 14.34 -6.21 11.45
N ASP A 42 14.61 -6.06 12.74
CA ASP A 42 13.92 -6.83 13.78
C ASP A 42 12.41 -6.53 13.84
N LYS A 43 12.00 -5.28 13.60
CA LYS A 43 10.56 -4.92 13.58
C LYS A 43 9.80 -5.52 12.40
N ILE A 44 10.43 -5.67 11.24
CA ILE A 44 9.74 -6.12 10.02
C ILE A 44 9.88 -7.63 9.75
N LYS A 45 10.85 -8.31 10.35
CA LYS A 45 11.08 -9.78 10.22
C LYS A 45 9.81 -10.65 10.34
N PRO A 46 8.81 -10.31 11.17
CA PRO A 46 7.60 -11.14 11.26
C PRO A 46 6.73 -11.12 10.00
N TYR A 47 6.82 -10.07 9.17
CA TYR A 47 6.01 -9.95 7.95
C TYR A 47 6.44 -10.96 6.87
N LYS A 48 5.53 -11.21 5.91
CA LYS A 48 5.73 -12.18 4.82
C LYS A 48 5.79 -11.55 3.42
N VAL A 49 5.30 -10.32 3.30
CA VAL A 49 5.38 -9.52 2.09
C VAL A 49 5.71 -8.08 2.46
N LEU A 50 6.57 -7.43 1.67
CA LEU A 50 6.82 -5.98 1.73
C LEU A 50 6.35 -5.35 0.41
N ARG A 51 5.29 -4.52 0.47
CA ARG A 51 4.87 -3.69 -0.67
C ARG A 51 5.62 -2.37 -0.65
N PHE A 52 6.44 -2.16 -1.67
CA PHE A 52 7.38 -1.04 -1.74
C PHE A 52 6.79 0.24 -2.33
N MET A 53 5.47 0.36 -2.48
CA MET A 53 4.78 1.48 -3.14
C MET A 53 5.33 2.87 -2.74
N ASP A 54 5.47 3.15 -1.44
CA ASP A 54 6.02 4.43 -0.97
C ASP A 54 7.54 4.55 -1.19
N TRP A 55 8.29 3.46 -1.02
CA TRP A 55 9.73 3.44 -1.32
C TRP A 55 9.99 3.68 -2.81
N MET A 56 9.10 3.23 -3.68
CA MET A 56 9.19 3.43 -5.13
C MET A 56 8.64 4.78 -5.59
N VAL A 57 8.06 5.58 -4.69
CA VAL A 57 7.42 6.88 -5.02
C VAL A 57 6.39 6.69 -6.15
N THR A 58 5.61 5.61 -6.08
CA THR A 58 4.72 5.18 -7.18
C THR A 58 3.65 6.23 -7.53
N ASN A 59 3.06 6.86 -6.51
CA ASN A 59 2.00 7.84 -6.70
C ASN A 59 2.53 9.09 -7.42
N ASN A 60 1.92 9.43 -8.56
CA ASN A 60 2.35 10.54 -9.42
C ASN A 60 3.80 10.44 -9.91
N SER A 61 4.36 9.22 -9.99
CA SER A 61 5.73 9.00 -10.48
C SER A 61 5.92 9.53 -11.90
N GLU A 62 6.97 10.32 -12.10
CA GLU A 62 7.44 10.76 -13.42
C GLU A 62 8.47 9.79 -14.04
N GLN A 63 8.84 8.71 -13.34
CA GLN A 63 9.72 7.69 -13.89
C GLN A 63 9.05 6.97 -15.08
N GLY A 64 9.73 6.95 -16.21
CA GLY A 64 9.28 6.22 -17.40
C GLY A 64 10.36 5.39 -18.08
N GLN A 65 11.57 5.93 -18.23
CA GLN A 65 12.71 5.26 -18.87
C GLN A 65 13.64 4.63 -17.84
N TRP A 66 14.24 3.47 -18.14
CA TRP A 66 15.13 2.76 -17.19
C TRP A 66 16.26 3.63 -16.65
N HIS A 67 16.85 4.48 -17.51
CA HIS A 67 17.96 5.35 -17.12
C HIS A 67 17.56 6.47 -16.13
N GLN A 68 16.26 6.73 -15.94
CA GLN A 68 15.69 7.72 -15.01
C GLN A 68 15.39 7.13 -13.63
N ARG A 69 15.59 5.83 -13.42
CA ARG A 69 15.35 5.20 -12.11
C ARG A 69 16.30 5.74 -11.03
N PRO A 70 15.91 5.62 -9.74
CA PRO A 70 16.83 5.82 -8.63
C PRO A 70 18.05 4.91 -8.69
N LYS A 71 19.20 5.43 -8.28
CA LYS A 71 20.48 4.74 -8.24
C LYS A 71 21.06 4.75 -6.84
N MET A 72 21.84 3.71 -6.51
CA MET A 72 22.58 3.59 -5.24
C MET A 72 23.46 4.80 -4.90
N ALA A 73 23.93 5.50 -5.94
CA ALA A 73 24.80 6.67 -5.80
C ALA A 73 24.03 7.99 -5.60
N ASP A 74 22.70 7.97 -5.65
CA ASP A 74 21.89 9.16 -5.43
C ASP A 74 22.08 9.66 -3.99
N SER A 75 22.23 10.97 -3.85
CA SER A 75 22.49 11.60 -2.54
C SER A 75 21.36 11.40 -1.51
N THR A 76 20.15 11.08 -1.97
CA THR A 76 18.98 10.77 -1.15
C THR A 76 17.98 9.96 -1.97
N TYR A 77 17.29 9.03 -1.31
CA TYR A 77 16.20 8.25 -1.92
C TYR A 77 14.82 8.89 -1.72
N PHE A 78 14.73 10.00 -0.98
CA PHE A 78 13.45 10.65 -0.70
C PHE A 78 12.79 11.24 -1.95
N ALA A 79 13.58 11.73 -2.92
CA ALA A 79 13.07 12.47 -4.05
C ALA A 79 12.55 11.56 -5.18
N GLN A 80 13.36 10.58 -5.59
CA GLN A 80 13.03 9.70 -6.73
C GLN A 80 12.65 8.28 -6.30
N GLY A 81 12.83 7.94 -5.02
CA GLY A 81 12.58 6.61 -4.48
C GLY A 81 13.86 5.84 -4.17
N VAL A 82 13.66 4.67 -3.58
CA VAL A 82 14.68 3.71 -3.18
C VAL A 82 15.04 2.84 -4.40
N PRO A 83 16.33 2.68 -4.73
CA PRO A 83 16.76 1.83 -5.85
C PRO A 83 16.33 0.37 -5.69
N VAL A 84 16.09 -0.31 -6.81
CA VAL A 84 15.73 -1.75 -6.83
C VAL A 84 16.79 -2.60 -6.13
N GLU A 85 18.06 -2.19 -6.21
CA GLU A 85 19.18 -2.81 -5.55
C GLU A 85 18.98 -2.88 -4.02
N ILE A 86 18.49 -1.79 -3.39
CA ILE A 86 18.21 -1.74 -1.95
C ILE A 86 16.97 -2.56 -1.61
N MET A 87 15.90 -2.46 -2.40
CA MET A 87 14.66 -3.21 -2.13
C MET A 87 14.90 -4.73 -2.17
N VAL A 88 15.65 -5.20 -3.17
CA VAL A 88 16.06 -6.62 -3.27
C VAL A 88 17.00 -7.01 -2.13
N ALA A 89 17.94 -6.14 -1.74
CA ALA A 89 18.80 -6.40 -0.58
C ALA A 89 17.99 -6.58 0.72
N LEU A 90 16.95 -5.76 0.94
CA LEU A 90 16.07 -5.90 2.10
C LEU A 90 15.30 -7.22 2.08
N ALA A 91 14.71 -7.56 0.93
CA ALA A 91 13.99 -8.81 0.73
C ALA A 91 14.89 -10.02 1.00
N ASN A 92 16.11 -10.02 0.46
CA ASN A 92 17.09 -11.09 0.67
C ASN A 92 17.54 -11.20 2.12
N GLN A 93 17.83 -10.07 2.78
CA GLN A 93 18.29 -10.06 4.17
C GLN A 93 17.21 -10.57 5.14
N THR A 94 15.95 -10.28 4.85
CA THR A 94 14.82 -10.63 5.72
C THR A 94 14.14 -11.94 5.33
N GLY A 95 14.35 -12.43 4.10
CA GLY A 95 13.61 -13.54 3.52
C GLY A 95 12.15 -13.22 3.21
N ILE A 96 11.78 -11.93 3.17
CA ILE A 96 10.40 -11.47 2.94
C ILE A 96 10.18 -11.26 1.45
N ASN A 97 9.03 -11.70 0.92
CA ASN A 97 8.73 -11.56 -0.50
C ASN A 97 8.49 -10.09 -0.87
N PRO A 98 9.14 -9.55 -1.91
CA PRO A 98 8.90 -8.20 -2.37
C PRO A 98 7.61 -8.09 -3.19
N TRP A 99 6.93 -6.95 -3.07
CA TRP A 99 5.88 -6.51 -3.96
C TRP A 99 6.27 -5.15 -4.56
N PHE A 100 6.45 -5.13 -5.88
CA PHE A 100 6.86 -3.96 -6.64
C PHE A 100 5.70 -3.33 -7.42
N ASN A 101 5.68 -2.00 -7.43
CA ASN A 101 4.70 -1.18 -8.13
C ASN A 101 5.38 -0.49 -9.32
N MET A 102 5.16 -1.00 -10.53
CA MET A 102 5.75 -0.42 -11.74
C MET A 102 5.18 0.98 -11.99
N PRO A 103 6.01 2.01 -12.25
CA PRO A 103 5.53 3.36 -12.52
C PRO A 103 4.50 3.40 -13.65
N HIS A 104 3.50 4.27 -13.55
CA HIS A 104 2.43 4.33 -14.55
C HIS A 104 2.92 4.73 -15.96
N GLN A 105 4.06 5.42 -16.06
CA GLN A 105 4.69 5.84 -17.32
C GLN A 105 5.84 4.92 -17.74
N ALA A 106 6.07 3.80 -17.03
CA ALA A 106 7.18 2.89 -17.32
C ALA A 106 7.05 2.27 -18.71
N THR A 107 8.11 2.40 -19.52
CA THR A 107 8.23 1.69 -20.79
C THR A 107 8.46 0.19 -20.56
N ASP A 108 8.24 -0.60 -21.61
CA ASP A 108 8.54 -2.04 -21.57
C ASP A 108 10.01 -2.30 -21.24
N GLU A 109 10.92 -1.45 -21.76
CA GLU A 109 12.35 -1.52 -21.42
C GLU A 109 12.60 -1.31 -19.92
N TYR A 110 11.92 -0.35 -19.28
CA TYR A 110 12.01 -0.16 -17.83
C TYR A 110 11.57 -1.42 -17.09
N VAL A 111 10.40 -1.95 -17.45
CA VAL A 111 9.79 -3.11 -16.78
C VAL A 111 10.66 -4.35 -16.96
N GLN A 112 11.16 -4.59 -18.18
CA GLN A 112 12.03 -5.71 -18.50
C GLN A 112 13.37 -5.64 -17.74
N ASN A 113 14.02 -4.48 -17.73
CA ASN A 113 15.29 -4.30 -17.00
C ASN A 113 15.10 -4.41 -15.49
N PHE A 114 13.98 -3.94 -14.95
CA PHE A 114 13.63 -4.10 -13.54
C PHE A 114 13.45 -5.59 -13.20
N ALA A 115 12.64 -6.30 -13.98
CA ALA A 115 12.39 -7.73 -13.82
C ALA A 115 13.70 -8.54 -13.92
N GLN A 116 14.59 -8.19 -14.87
CA GLN A 116 15.87 -8.86 -15.07
C GLN A 116 16.76 -8.72 -13.84
N TYR A 117 16.89 -7.50 -13.31
CA TYR A 117 17.65 -7.27 -12.09
C TYR A 117 17.10 -8.10 -10.92
N VAL A 118 15.77 -8.13 -10.74
CA VAL A 118 15.13 -8.90 -9.67
C VAL A 118 15.36 -10.41 -9.87
N LYS A 119 15.19 -10.93 -11.08
CA LYS A 119 15.42 -12.35 -11.40
C LYS A 119 16.85 -12.79 -11.07
N GLU A 120 17.84 -11.95 -11.38
CA GLU A 120 19.26 -12.24 -11.16
C GLU A 120 19.70 -12.13 -9.70
N ASN A 121 19.08 -11.23 -8.92
CA ASN A 121 19.60 -10.84 -7.61
C ASN A 121 18.69 -11.21 -6.43
N LEU A 122 17.40 -11.49 -6.64
CA LEU A 122 16.49 -11.93 -5.59
C LEU A 122 16.71 -13.42 -5.30
N ASN A 123 16.61 -13.80 -4.02
CA ASN A 123 16.64 -15.19 -3.57
C ASN A 123 15.73 -16.07 -4.45
N PRO A 124 16.25 -17.17 -5.03
CA PRO A 124 15.52 -17.98 -6.01
C PRO A 124 14.27 -18.67 -5.44
N TYR A 125 14.13 -18.73 -4.11
CA TYR A 125 12.94 -19.29 -3.44
C TYR A 125 11.87 -18.25 -3.10
N SER A 126 12.16 -16.96 -3.26
CA SER A 126 11.20 -15.89 -2.99
C SER A 126 10.21 -15.73 -4.15
N LYS A 127 8.95 -15.47 -3.78
CA LYS A 127 7.93 -14.96 -4.72
C LYS A 127 8.12 -13.46 -4.92
N VAL A 128 7.65 -12.94 -6.04
CA VAL A 128 7.61 -11.50 -6.32
C VAL A 128 6.20 -11.11 -6.77
N TYR A 129 5.62 -10.11 -6.12
CA TYR A 129 4.32 -9.56 -6.52
C TYR A 129 4.55 -8.36 -7.44
N VAL A 130 3.80 -8.28 -8.53
CA VAL A 130 3.95 -7.24 -9.55
C VAL A 130 2.62 -6.54 -9.75
N GLU A 131 2.60 -5.24 -9.55
CA GLU A 131 1.42 -4.39 -9.70
C GLU A 131 1.73 -3.21 -10.64
N PHE A 132 0.80 -2.90 -11.54
CA PHE A 132 0.87 -1.68 -12.33
C PHE A 132 0.40 -0.47 -11.50
N SER A 133 1.35 0.40 -11.14
CA SER A 133 1.13 1.63 -10.40
C SER A 133 0.41 1.41 -9.05
N ASN A 134 -0.36 2.40 -8.58
CA ASN A 134 -1.18 2.35 -7.39
C ASN A 134 -2.52 3.02 -7.65
N GLU A 135 -3.63 2.36 -7.27
CA GLU A 135 -5.00 2.87 -7.35
C GLU A 135 -5.29 3.68 -8.65
N VAL A 136 -5.03 3.11 -9.83
CA VAL A 136 -5.19 3.83 -11.11
C VAL A 136 -6.63 4.31 -11.34
N TRP A 137 -7.60 3.71 -10.67
CA TRP A 137 -9.00 4.15 -10.63
C TRP A 137 -9.25 5.43 -9.81
N ASN A 138 -8.30 5.87 -8.98
CA ASN A 138 -8.42 6.99 -8.05
C ASN A 138 -8.02 8.31 -8.71
N ARG A 139 -9.02 9.14 -9.01
CA ARG A 139 -8.86 10.46 -9.66
C ARG A 139 -8.06 11.49 -8.87
N ARG A 140 -7.69 11.20 -7.61
CA ARG A 140 -6.77 12.06 -6.84
C ARG A 140 -5.33 11.97 -7.35
N PHE A 141 -4.99 10.92 -8.07
CA PHE A 141 -3.65 10.71 -8.57
C PHE A 141 -3.55 10.92 -10.09
N GLN A 142 -2.40 11.40 -10.54
CA GLN A 142 -2.11 11.66 -11.95
C GLN A 142 -2.13 10.39 -12.80
N GLN A 143 -1.75 9.24 -12.23
CA GLN A 143 -1.85 7.96 -12.95
C GLN A 143 -3.26 7.65 -13.45
N SER A 144 -4.30 8.13 -12.77
CA SER A 144 -5.69 7.95 -13.22
C SER A 144 -5.98 8.76 -14.48
N ALA A 145 -5.53 10.02 -14.51
CA ALA A 145 -5.67 10.86 -15.69
C ALA A 145 -4.84 10.31 -16.87
N TYR A 146 -3.62 9.84 -16.59
CA TYR A 146 -2.76 9.19 -17.58
C TYR A 146 -3.44 7.98 -18.21
N ALA A 147 -3.97 7.05 -17.40
CA ALA A 147 -4.63 5.86 -17.92
C ALA A 147 -5.87 6.17 -18.77
N ILE A 148 -6.65 7.19 -18.38
CA ILE A 148 -7.79 7.66 -19.19
C ILE A 148 -7.31 8.19 -20.54
N GLU A 149 -6.24 8.99 -20.54
CA GLU A 149 -5.69 9.58 -21.77
C GLU A 149 -5.13 8.49 -22.70
N GLN A 150 -4.38 7.52 -22.16
CA GLN A 150 -3.89 6.39 -22.94
C GLN A 150 -5.04 5.55 -23.51
N GLY A 151 -6.07 5.24 -22.71
CA GLY A 151 -7.25 4.51 -23.20
C GLY A 151 -8.01 5.25 -24.31
N LYS A 152 -8.06 6.60 -24.28
CA LYS A 152 -8.64 7.40 -25.37
C LYS A 152 -7.79 7.38 -26.64
N GLN A 153 -6.47 7.37 -26.50
CA GLN A 153 -5.53 7.31 -27.62
C GLN A 153 -5.54 5.93 -28.29
N GLU A 154 -5.60 4.87 -27.49
CA GLU A 154 -5.63 3.48 -27.95
C GLU A 154 -6.97 3.13 -28.61
N TRP A 155 -8.08 3.59 -28.03
CA TRP A 155 -9.44 3.32 -28.53
C TRP A 155 -10.23 4.59 -28.85
N PRO A 156 -9.81 5.37 -29.89
CA PRO A 156 -10.43 6.66 -30.22
C PRO A 156 -11.89 6.53 -30.68
N ASP A 157 -12.28 5.36 -31.20
CA ASP A 157 -13.63 5.08 -31.69
C ASP A 157 -14.53 4.42 -30.62
N SER A 158 -14.05 4.23 -29.39
CA SER A 158 -14.82 3.61 -28.32
C SER A 158 -15.89 4.54 -27.76
N GLU A 159 -17.12 4.02 -27.61
CA GLU A 159 -18.23 4.73 -26.95
C GLU A 159 -18.16 4.67 -25.41
N ALA A 160 -17.13 4.00 -24.86
CA ALA A 160 -16.96 3.87 -23.43
C ALA A 160 -16.67 5.24 -22.77
N ARG A 161 -17.22 5.45 -21.57
CA ARG A 161 -16.94 6.67 -20.79
C ARG A 161 -15.47 6.71 -20.38
N ASP A 162 -14.91 7.90 -20.20
CA ASP A 162 -13.53 8.14 -19.75
C ASP A 162 -13.05 7.23 -18.62
N ARG A 163 -13.83 7.13 -17.53
CA ARG A 163 -13.46 6.27 -16.38
C ARG A 163 -13.31 4.81 -16.79
N ALA A 164 -14.15 4.38 -17.71
CA ALA A 164 -14.20 3.03 -18.22
C ALA A 164 -12.98 2.75 -19.11
N LEU A 165 -12.64 3.67 -20.03
CA LEU A 165 -11.40 3.62 -20.81
C LEU A 165 -10.14 3.58 -19.94
N GLY A 166 -10.10 4.36 -18.85
CA GLY A 166 -8.97 4.32 -17.91
C GLY A 166 -8.83 2.97 -17.19
N VAL A 167 -9.93 2.28 -16.90
CA VAL A 167 -9.89 0.92 -16.33
C VAL A 167 -9.50 -0.12 -17.38
N ASP A 168 -9.91 0.06 -18.63
CA ASP A 168 -9.52 -0.83 -19.73
C ASP A 168 -8.02 -0.71 -20.02
N TRP A 169 -7.49 0.52 -20.08
CA TRP A 169 -6.05 0.76 -20.20
C TRP A 169 -5.27 0.17 -19.03
N TYR A 170 -5.77 0.38 -17.80
CA TYR A 170 -5.19 -0.22 -16.61
C TYR A 170 -5.15 -1.76 -16.72
N SER A 171 -6.25 -2.37 -17.16
CA SER A 171 -6.32 -3.82 -17.38
C SER A 171 -5.26 -4.27 -18.41
N GLN A 172 -5.25 -3.66 -19.59
CA GLN A 172 -4.29 -3.98 -20.64
C GLN A 172 -2.85 -3.85 -20.13
N ARG A 173 -2.51 -2.69 -19.57
CA ARG A 173 -1.13 -2.41 -19.16
C ARG A 173 -0.67 -3.30 -18.01
N THR A 174 -1.58 -3.68 -17.11
CA THR A 174 -1.29 -4.68 -16.07
C THR A 174 -0.91 -6.01 -16.71
N THR A 175 -1.68 -6.49 -17.69
CA THR A 175 -1.39 -7.77 -18.37
C THR A 175 -0.11 -7.76 -19.19
N GLU A 176 0.22 -6.64 -19.85
CA GLU A 176 1.48 -6.50 -20.58
C GLU A 176 2.68 -6.56 -19.63
N ILE A 177 2.59 -5.86 -18.49
CA ILE A 177 3.64 -5.85 -17.47
C ILE A 177 3.85 -7.25 -16.89
N THR A 178 2.79 -7.94 -16.48
CA THR A 178 2.92 -9.29 -15.92
C THR A 178 3.48 -10.28 -16.94
N GLN A 179 3.10 -10.17 -18.22
CA GLN A 179 3.70 -10.98 -19.29
C GLN A 179 5.18 -10.67 -19.53
N ILE A 180 5.62 -9.41 -19.41
CA ILE A 180 7.06 -9.07 -19.46
C ILE A 180 7.80 -9.77 -18.32
N TRP A 181 7.24 -9.74 -17.11
CA TRP A 181 7.83 -10.42 -15.95
C TRP A 181 7.88 -11.94 -16.12
N ASP A 182 6.80 -12.57 -16.60
CA ASP A 182 6.74 -14.00 -16.89
C ASP A 182 7.79 -14.40 -17.94
N ASN A 183 7.96 -13.60 -18.99
CA ASN A 183 8.96 -13.85 -20.03
C ASN A 183 10.39 -13.76 -19.50
N VAL A 184 10.67 -12.81 -18.59
CA VAL A 184 11.99 -12.66 -17.95
C VAL A 184 12.26 -13.79 -16.96
N PHE A 185 11.25 -14.20 -16.19
CA PHE A 185 11.38 -15.28 -15.22
C PHE A 185 11.38 -16.66 -15.88
N ASP A 186 10.78 -16.79 -17.06
CA ASP A 186 10.74 -17.96 -17.92
C ASP A 186 10.36 -19.23 -17.16
N THR A 187 11.30 -20.15 -16.96
CA THR A 187 11.10 -21.40 -16.21
C THR A 187 10.70 -21.21 -14.74
N ASP A 188 10.96 -20.03 -14.16
CA ASP A 188 10.53 -19.69 -12.80
C ASP A 188 9.33 -18.74 -12.74
N LYS A 189 8.55 -18.58 -13.82
CA LYS A 189 7.42 -17.64 -13.87
C LYS A 189 6.39 -17.83 -12.74
N GLU A 190 6.25 -19.04 -12.21
CA GLU A 190 5.37 -19.35 -11.06
C GLU A 190 5.76 -18.60 -9.75
N ARG A 191 6.95 -17.96 -9.72
CA ARG A 191 7.35 -17.06 -8.64
C ARG A 191 6.75 -15.67 -8.77
N VAL A 192 6.37 -15.27 -9.98
CA VAL A 192 5.74 -13.98 -10.28
C VAL A 192 4.26 -14.10 -9.95
N ILE A 193 3.78 -13.20 -9.09
CA ILE A 193 2.37 -13.09 -8.73
C ILE A 193 1.87 -11.78 -9.34
N GLY A 194 1.16 -11.86 -10.46
CA GLY A 194 0.58 -10.69 -11.12
C GLY A 194 -0.69 -10.22 -10.43
N VAL A 195 -0.71 -8.94 -10.07
CA VAL A 195 -1.76 -8.37 -9.22
C VAL A 195 -2.64 -7.38 -9.99
N MET A 196 -3.93 -7.68 -10.06
CA MET A 196 -4.97 -6.78 -10.53
C MET A 196 -5.63 -6.07 -9.33
N SER A 197 -5.12 -4.88 -8.98
CA SER A 197 -5.71 -4.03 -7.92
C SER A 197 -7.11 -3.47 -8.29
N ALA A 198 -7.95 -3.26 -7.27
CA ALA A 198 -9.28 -2.68 -7.40
C ALA A 198 -9.72 -1.86 -6.17
N GLN A 199 -10.82 -1.12 -6.32
CA GLN A 199 -11.39 -0.31 -5.26
C GLN A 199 -12.35 -1.14 -4.40
N ALA A 200 -12.04 -1.35 -3.12
CA ALA A 200 -12.89 -2.13 -2.20
C ALA A 200 -14.33 -1.58 -2.09
N ALA A 201 -14.50 -0.26 -2.16
CA ALA A 201 -15.82 0.39 -2.09
C ALA A 201 -16.58 0.42 -3.42
N ASN A 202 -15.98 -0.04 -4.52
CA ASN A 202 -16.61 -0.06 -5.84
C ASN A 202 -16.17 -1.28 -6.65
N PRO A 203 -16.83 -2.44 -6.47
CA PRO A 203 -16.52 -3.69 -7.17
C PRO A 203 -16.55 -3.58 -8.69
N ALA A 204 -17.28 -2.60 -9.25
CA ALA A 204 -17.36 -2.40 -10.70
C ALA A 204 -15.99 -2.13 -11.35
N VAL A 205 -15.01 -1.62 -10.59
CA VAL A 205 -13.62 -1.46 -11.06
C VAL A 205 -13.00 -2.84 -11.33
N ALA A 206 -13.11 -3.78 -10.38
CA ALA A 206 -12.59 -5.14 -10.53
C ALA A 206 -13.30 -5.88 -11.67
N HIS A 207 -14.64 -5.83 -11.70
CA HIS A 207 -15.43 -6.47 -12.76
C HIS A 207 -14.98 -6.02 -14.14
N ARG A 208 -14.83 -4.71 -14.37
CA ARG A 208 -14.42 -4.19 -15.66
C ARG A 208 -12.97 -4.57 -16.01
N ALA A 209 -12.05 -4.46 -15.05
CA ALA A 209 -10.65 -4.80 -15.28
C ALA A 209 -10.45 -6.27 -15.70
N LEU A 210 -11.28 -7.18 -15.19
CA LEU A 210 -11.23 -8.61 -15.48
C LEU A 210 -12.04 -9.04 -16.71
N GLN A 211 -12.78 -8.12 -17.35
CA GLN A 211 -13.50 -8.39 -18.59
C GLN A 211 -12.60 -8.36 -19.83
N TYR A 212 -11.44 -7.71 -19.74
CA TYR A 212 -10.51 -7.54 -20.86
C TYR A 212 -11.19 -7.02 -22.14
N ALA A 213 -12.11 -6.06 -21.98
CA ALA A 213 -12.93 -5.55 -23.09
C ALA A 213 -12.12 -4.91 -24.24
N TRP A 214 -10.85 -4.63 -23.99
CA TRP A 214 -9.87 -4.14 -24.96
C TRP A 214 -9.32 -5.24 -25.88
N ALA A 215 -9.37 -6.50 -25.47
CA ALA A 215 -8.76 -7.61 -26.21
C ALA A 215 -9.66 -8.07 -27.35
N SER A 216 -9.09 -8.25 -28.55
CA SER A 216 -9.78 -8.87 -29.69
C SER A 216 -10.06 -10.35 -29.47
N GLU A 217 -9.18 -11.04 -28.75
CA GLU A 217 -9.34 -12.41 -28.28
C GLU A 217 -9.00 -12.47 -26.79
N VAL A 218 -10.01 -12.76 -25.96
CA VAL A 218 -9.84 -12.81 -24.50
C VAL A 218 -9.16 -14.11 -24.10
N LYS A 219 -7.94 -14.00 -23.56
CA LYS A 219 -7.20 -15.11 -22.95
C LYS A 219 -7.63 -15.35 -21.51
N THR A 220 -7.21 -16.49 -20.95
CA THR A 220 -7.41 -16.80 -19.53
C THR A 220 -6.53 -15.90 -18.63
N HIS A 221 -6.90 -15.74 -17.35
CA HIS A 221 -6.11 -14.95 -16.40
C HIS A 221 -4.64 -15.42 -16.30
N PRO A 222 -4.33 -16.73 -16.22
CA PRO A 222 -2.94 -17.20 -16.21
C PRO A 222 -2.17 -16.91 -17.50
N GLU A 223 -2.83 -16.90 -18.67
CA GLU A 223 -2.18 -16.49 -19.92
C GLU A 223 -1.87 -14.99 -19.98
N TYR A 224 -2.61 -14.19 -19.21
CA TYR A 224 -2.30 -12.79 -18.95
C TYR A 224 -1.37 -12.59 -17.74
N GLY A 225 -0.89 -13.66 -17.10
CA GLY A 225 -0.06 -13.59 -15.91
C GLY A 225 -0.75 -12.91 -14.72
N ILE A 226 -2.08 -13.08 -14.58
CA ILE A 226 -2.85 -12.52 -13.46
C ILE A 226 -3.22 -13.65 -12.50
N ASP A 227 -2.78 -13.51 -11.26
CA ASP A 227 -2.94 -14.52 -10.20
C ASP A 227 -3.86 -14.06 -9.07
N ALA A 228 -3.91 -12.74 -8.83
CA ALA A 228 -4.63 -12.19 -7.70
C ALA A 228 -5.39 -10.90 -8.03
N ILE A 229 -6.55 -10.75 -7.38
CA ILE A 229 -7.23 -9.48 -7.20
C ILE A 229 -6.78 -8.90 -5.87
N ALA A 230 -6.34 -7.65 -5.86
CA ALA A 230 -5.99 -6.96 -4.62
C ALA A 230 -6.94 -5.80 -4.32
N ILE A 231 -7.34 -5.65 -3.07
CA ILE A 231 -8.19 -4.54 -2.60
C ILE A 231 -7.58 -3.82 -1.40
N ALA A 232 -8.11 -2.64 -1.05
CA ALA A 232 -7.83 -1.96 0.22
C ALA A 232 -9.11 -1.83 1.07
N PRO A 233 -9.50 -2.86 1.84
CA PRO A 233 -10.76 -2.90 2.56
C PRO A 233 -10.69 -2.15 3.89
N TYR A 234 -10.26 -0.88 3.85
CA TYR A 234 -10.18 -0.02 5.04
C TYR A 234 -11.51 0.07 5.81
N PHE A 235 -11.40 0.10 7.14
CA PHE A 235 -12.52 0.38 8.03
C PHE A 235 -12.42 1.78 8.65
N GLY A 236 -13.54 2.42 8.99
CA GLY A 236 -13.63 3.67 9.75
C GLY A 236 -13.69 4.94 8.89
N GLY A 237 -13.43 4.84 7.57
CA GLY A 237 -13.29 6.00 6.69
C GLY A 237 -14.51 6.90 6.52
N TYR A 238 -15.71 6.48 6.92
CA TYR A 238 -16.89 7.36 6.90
C TYR A 238 -16.99 8.25 8.13
N ILE A 239 -16.37 7.87 9.25
CA ILE A 239 -16.49 8.59 10.53
C ILE A 239 -15.93 10.01 10.39
N GLY A 240 -14.76 10.17 9.76
CA GLY A 240 -14.14 11.48 9.57
C GLY A 240 -14.66 12.29 8.37
N ARG A 241 -15.78 11.93 7.74
CA ARG A 241 -16.34 12.69 6.59
C ARG A 241 -16.96 14.02 7.05
N PRO A 242 -17.00 15.05 6.18
CA PRO A 242 -17.62 16.35 6.50
C PRO A 242 -19.05 16.22 7.02
N ASP A 243 -19.81 15.30 6.43
CA ASP A 243 -21.23 15.04 6.69
C ASP A 243 -21.47 14.54 8.13
N ASN A 244 -20.45 13.93 8.75
CA ASN A 244 -20.50 13.40 10.11
C ASN A 244 -19.74 14.29 11.12
N ALA A 245 -19.04 15.33 10.66
CA ALA A 245 -18.08 16.06 11.46
C ALA A 245 -18.69 16.70 12.72
N ALA A 246 -19.87 17.32 12.60
CA ALA A 246 -20.52 17.97 13.74
C ALA A 246 -20.92 16.96 14.83
N GLU A 247 -21.41 15.79 14.44
CA GLU A 247 -21.81 14.74 15.37
C GLU A 247 -20.59 14.12 16.06
N VAL A 248 -19.54 13.77 15.30
CA VAL A 248 -18.28 13.23 15.86
C VAL A 248 -17.58 14.25 16.76
N GLU A 249 -17.56 15.53 16.39
CA GLU A 249 -17.03 16.59 17.25
C GLU A 249 -17.82 16.70 18.56
N SER A 250 -19.15 16.54 18.52
CA SER A 250 -19.97 16.56 19.75
C SER A 250 -19.61 15.43 20.73
N TRP A 251 -19.18 14.27 20.23
CA TRP A 251 -18.73 13.16 21.07
C TRP A 251 -17.51 13.52 21.90
N THR A 252 -16.65 14.42 21.40
CA THR A 252 -15.42 14.82 22.11
C THR A 252 -15.69 15.56 23.42
N THR A 253 -16.94 15.96 23.68
CA THR A 253 -17.38 16.58 24.93
C THR A 253 -17.79 15.57 26.01
N ASP A 254 -17.91 14.29 25.66
CA ASP A 254 -18.19 13.23 26.63
C ASP A 254 -17.02 13.09 27.63
N PRO A 255 -17.27 12.60 28.87
CA PRO A 255 -16.23 12.52 29.90
C PRO A 255 -14.98 11.71 29.54
N ASP A 256 -15.08 10.78 28.59
CA ASP A 256 -13.98 9.95 28.09
C ASP A 256 -13.35 10.49 26.79
N GLY A 257 -13.72 11.71 26.38
CA GLY A 257 -13.28 12.33 25.13
C GLY A 257 -13.94 11.76 23.88
N GLY A 258 -15.01 10.97 24.01
CA GLY A 258 -15.80 10.43 22.89
C GLY A 258 -15.37 9.02 22.44
N LEU A 259 -14.46 8.36 23.16
CA LEU A 259 -13.92 7.06 22.77
C LEU A 259 -14.98 5.95 22.80
N ASN A 260 -15.87 5.93 23.80
CA ASN A 260 -16.91 4.92 23.93
C ASN A 260 -17.84 4.95 22.71
N LYS A 261 -18.34 6.13 22.34
CA LYS A 261 -19.16 6.34 21.14
C LYS A 261 -18.43 5.94 19.86
N LEU A 262 -17.14 6.29 19.74
CA LEU A 262 -16.34 5.92 18.58
C LEU A 262 -16.19 4.39 18.45
N PHE A 263 -15.84 3.70 19.55
CA PHE A 263 -15.66 2.25 19.52
C PHE A 263 -16.99 1.52 19.33
N GLU A 264 -18.08 2.00 19.94
CA GLU A 264 -19.43 1.49 19.69
C GLU A 264 -19.83 1.65 18.22
N GLU A 265 -19.58 2.81 17.60
CA GLU A 265 -19.82 3.02 16.17
C GLU A 265 -19.00 2.04 15.30
N MET A 266 -17.77 1.73 15.72
CA MET A 266 -16.91 0.84 14.96
C MET A 266 -17.35 -0.63 15.04
N THR A 267 -17.79 -1.10 16.22
CA THR A 267 -18.10 -2.52 16.46
C THR A 267 -19.58 -2.86 16.24
N THR A 268 -20.50 -1.99 16.68
CA THR A 268 -21.95 -2.24 16.58
C THR A 268 -22.64 -1.30 15.61
N GLY A 269 -22.09 -0.10 15.40
CA GLY A 269 -22.72 0.95 14.59
C GLY A 269 -23.96 1.54 15.25
N GLY A 270 -24.59 2.50 14.57
CA GLY A 270 -25.83 3.12 15.01
C GLY A 270 -25.65 4.28 15.99
N VAL A 271 -24.41 4.68 16.27
CA VAL A 271 -24.11 5.89 17.05
C VAL A 271 -24.15 7.10 16.11
N LEU A 272 -23.61 6.99 14.90
CA LEU A 272 -23.76 8.02 13.87
C LEU A 272 -25.12 7.94 13.20
N SER A 273 -25.80 9.08 13.12
CA SER A 273 -27.07 9.23 12.39
C SER A 273 -27.01 8.76 10.94
N ASN A 274 -25.87 8.98 10.26
CA ASN A 274 -25.61 8.59 8.87
C ASN A 274 -24.59 7.44 8.74
N GLY A 275 -24.44 6.62 9.79
CA GLY A 275 -23.56 5.46 9.78
C GLY A 275 -24.11 4.30 8.92
N PRO A 276 -23.24 3.43 8.38
CA PRO A 276 -23.67 2.17 7.77
C PRO A 276 -24.27 1.25 8.86
N PHE A 277 -25.25 0.45 8.44
CA PHE A 277 -25.83 -0.57 9.33
C PHE A 277 -24.76 -1.56 9.82
N GLY A 278 -24.72 -1.82 11.12
CA GLY A 278 -23.74 -2.73 11.75
C GLY A 278 -22.33 -2.15 11.86
N GLY A 279 -22.15 -0.85 11.60
CA GLY A 279 -20.89 -0.15 11.83
C GLY A 279 -19.79 -0.50 10.82
N THR A 280 -18.56 -0.12 11.15
CA THR A 280 -17.50 -0.18 10.16
C THR A 280 -16.99 -1.59 9.85
N LEU A 281 -16.97 -2.49 10.81
CA LEU A 281 -16.47 -3.85 10.59
C LEU A 281 -17.42 -4.65 9.68
N ARG A 282 -18.73 -4.46 9.86
CA ARG A 282 -19.74 -5.02 8.96
C ARG A 282 -19.57 -4.53 7.53
N LEU A 283 -19.41 -3.21 7.35
CA LEU A 283 -19.19 -2.62 6.02
C LEU A 283 -17.91 -3.16 5.35
N ALA A 284 -16.83 -3.36 6.12
CA ALA A 284 -15.61 -3.94 5.58
C ALA A 284 -15.82 -5.40 5.16
N CYS A 285 -16.50 -6.20 5.99
CA CYS A 285 -16.86 -7.59 5.70
C CYS A 285 -17.68 -7.73 4.41
N GLU A 286 -18.67 -6.87 4.20
CA GLU A 286 -19.50 -6.87 2.99
C GLU A 286 -18.66 -6.61 1.74
N ARG A 287 -17.74 -5.63 1.79
CA ARG A 287 -16.83 -5.32 0.69
C ARG A 287 -15.86 -6.46 0.40
N ILE A 288 -15.30 -7.08 1.43
CA ILE A 288 -14.42 -8.26 1.29
C ILE A 288 -15.20 -9.40 0.64
N THR A 289 -16.42 -9.68 1.11
CA THR A 289 -17.25 -10.78 0.60
C THR A 289 -17.59 -10.60 -0.87
N GLN A 290 -17.96 -9.38 -1.29
CA GLN A 290 -18.23 -9.09 -2.72
C GLN A 290 -17.03 -9.37 -3.62
N HIS A 291 -15.82 -9.00 -3.20
CA HIS A 291 -14.61 -9.26 -3.99
C HIS A 291 -14.18 -10.72 -3.90
N LEU A 292 -14.49 -11.42 -2.81
CA LEU A 292 -14.22 -12.86 -2.67
C LEU A 292 -15.10 -13.68 -3.60
N GLU A 293 -16.36 -13.31 -3.74
CA GLU A 293 -17.26 -13.92 -4.71
C GLU A 293 -16.73 -13.75 -6.14
N LEU A 294 -16.27 -12.53 -6.48
CA LEU A 294 -15.65 -12.26 -7.78
C LEU A 294 -14.36 -13.07 -7.99
N ALA A 295 -13.47 -13.10 -7.00
CA ALA A 295 -12.21 -13.85 -7.08
C ALA A 295 -12.46 -15.35 -7.31
N LYS A 296 -13.45 -15.93 -6.61
CA LYS A 296 -13.88 -17.33 -6.81
C LYS A 296 -14.45 -17.57 -8.22
N GLN A 297 -15.22 -16.65 -8.77
CA GLN A 297 -15.74 -16.76 -10.14
C GLN A 297 -14.62 -16.81 -11.18
N HIS A 298 -13.53 -16.10 -10.93
CA HIS A 298 -12.37 -16.00 -11.83
C HIS A 298 -11.21 -16.95 -11.47
N SER A 299 -11.36 -17.77 -10.42
CA SER A 299 -10.28 -18.64 -9.90
C SER A 299 -8.99 -17.88 -9.55
N LEU A 300 -9.13 -16.66 -9.03
CA LEU A 300 -8.03 -15.80 -8.59
C LEU A 300 -7.93 -15.78 -7.06
N GLU A 301 -6.74 -15.50 -6.54
CA GLU A 301 -6.58 -15.18 -5.12
C GLU A 301 -7.18 -13.80 -4.81
N LEU A 302 -7.80 -13.65 -3.64
CA LEU A 302 -8.13 -12.32 -3.11
C LEU A 302 -7.12 -11.97 -2.01
N ILE A 303 -6.37 -10.89 -2.24
CA ILE A 303 -5.38 -10.35 -1.31
C ILE A 303 -5.69 -8.89 -0.98
N THR A 304 -4.98 -8.30 -0.02
CA THR A 304 -4.97 -6.84 0.13
C THR A 304 -3.66 -6.23 -0.37
N TYR A 305 -3.73 -5.08 -1.05
CA TYR A 305 -2.55 -4.24 -1.30
C TYR A 305 -2.29 -3.28 -0.15
N GLU A 306 -3.34 -2.93 0.61
CA GLU A 306 -3.31 -2.14 1.84
C GLU A 306 -4.49 -2.53 2.73
N GLY A 307 -4.45 -2.15 4.01
CA GLY A 307 -5.58 -2.40 4.89
C GLY A 307 -5.37 -1.93 6.32
N GLY A 308 -6.46 -1.99 7.09
CA GLY A 308 -6.53 -1.51 8.46
C GLY A 308 -7.52 -0.37 8.63
N GLN A 309 -7.27 0.48 9.63
CA GLN A 309 -8.11 1.63 9.94
C GLN A 309 -7.88 2.80 8.97
N HIS A 310 -8.93 3.59 8.73
CA HIS A 310 -8.95 4.85 8.00
C HIS A 310 -9.69 5.94 8.81
N LEU A 311 -9.39 6.01 10.10
CA LEU A 311 -9.82 7.04 11.05
C LEU A 311 -8.98 8.30 10.84
N VAL A 312 -9.38 9.09 9.85
CA VAL A 312 -8.81 10.41 9.53
C VAL A 312 -9.91 11.38 9.16
N GLY A 313 -9.72 12.67 9.44
CA GLY A 313 -10.59 13.71 8.89
C GLY A 313 -10.45 13.80 7.37
N VAL A 314 -11.56 13.79 6.66
CA VAL A 314 -11.63 13.87 5.19
C VAL A 314 -12.16 15.24 4.77
N GLY A 315 -11.58 15.82 3.72
CA GLY A 315 -12.03 17.12 3.19
C GLY A 315 -11.87 18.23 4.22
N SER A 316 -12.94 18.99 4.49
CA SER A 316 -12.93 20.07 5.49
C SER A 316 -12.65 19.58 6.92
N THR A 317 -12.99 18.34 7.25
CA THR A 317 -12.80 17.75 8.59
C THR A 317 -11.33 17.60 8.97
N VAL A 318 -10.40 17.56 8.00
CA VAL A 318 -8.97 17.31 8.26
C VAL A 318 -8.31 18.36 9.18
N ASN A 319 -8.87 19.56 9.25
CA ASN A 319 -8.37 20.63 10.12
C ASN A 319 -9.16 20.75 11.42
N ASN A 320 -10.12 19.86 11.69
CA ASN A 320 -10.79 19.82 12.98
C ASN A 320 -9.89 19.14 14.02
N GLN A 321 -9.32 19.92 14.94
CA GLN A 321 -8.37 19.43 15.93
C GLN A 321 -9.01 18.49 16.96
N ALA A 322 -10.27 18.71 17.34
CA ALA A 322 -10.97 17.86 18.31
C ALA A 322 -11.15 16.45 17.74
N ILE A 323 -11.62 16.36 16.50
CA ILE A 323 -11.75 15.08 15.79
C ILE A 323 -10.38 14.44 15.59
N ALA A 324 -9.37 15.18 15.11
CA ALA A 324 -8.03 14.64 14.94
C ALA A 324 -7.47 14.05 16.25
N ASN A 325 -7.65 14.73 17.38
CA ASN A 325 -7.23 14.24 18.69
C ASN A 325 -7.98 12.97 19.11
N LEU A 326 -9.31 12.91 18.93
CA LEU A 326 -10.10 11.71 19.20
C LEU A 326 -9.59 10.51 18.39
N LEU A 327 -9.42 10.67 17.08
CA LEU A 327 -9.02 9.57 16.20
C LEU A 327 -7.57 9.09 16.48
N ILE A 328 -6.65 10.00 16.82
CA ILE A 328 -5.29 9.65 17.24
C ILE A 328 -5.32 8.91 18.59
N THR A 329 -6.11 9.39 19.55
CA THR A 329 -6.25 8.76 20.87
C THR A 329 -6.82 7.35 20.74
N ALA A 330 -7.84 7.18 19.90
CA ALA A 330 -8.44 5.88 19.63
C ALA A 330 -7.45 4.87 19.05
N ASN A 331 -6.53 5.30 18.17
CA ASN A 331 -5.50 4.41 17.61
C ASN A 331 -4.50 3.89 18.66
N ARG A 332 -4.36 4.56 19.81
CA ARG A 332 -3.51 4.16 20.93
C ARG A 332 -4.25 3.39 22.02
N ASP A 333 -5.59 3.42 22.01
CA ASP A 333 -6.43 2.75 23.00
C ASP A 333 -6.39 1.23 22.80
N PRO A 334 -6.27 0.41 23.86
CA PRO A 334 -6.27 -1.05 23.75
C PRO A 334 -7.45 -1.64 22.99
N ARG A 335 -8.62 -0.99 23.01
CA ARG A 335 -9.81 -1.42 22.24
C ARG A 335 -9.56 -1.43 20.73
N MET A 336 -8.63 -0.63 20.23
CA MET A 336 -8.22 -0.69 18.81
C MET A 336 -7.61 -2.05 18.45
N GLY A 337 -6.88 -2.67 19.39
CA GLY A 337 -6.36 -4.01 19.20
C GLY A 337 -7.47 -5.03 19.04
N ASN A 338 -8.55 -4.92 19.81
CA ASN A 338 -9.73 -5.79 19.68
C ASN A 338 -10.42 -5.62 18.32
N VAL A 339 -10.60 -4.38 17.86
CA VAL A 339 -11.18 -4.10 16.54
C VAL A 339 -10.32 -4.70 15.44
N TYR A 340 -9.00 -4.55 15.50
CA TYR A 340 -8.09 -5.16 14.52
C TYR A 340 -8.15 -6.69 14.54
N ARG A 341 -8.23 -7.31 15.74
CA ARG A 341 -8.39 -8.77 15.86
C ARG A 341 -9.68 -9.25 15.23
N GLU A 342 -10.80 -8.56 15.47
CA GLU A 342 -12.08 -8.91 14.86
C GLU A 342 -12.04 -8.75 13.33
N TYR A 343 -11.47 -7.64 12.85
CA TYR A 343 -11.30 -7.39 11.43
C TYR A 343 -10.43 -8.44 10.72
N LEU A 344 -9.29 -8.82 11.32
CA LEU A 344 -8.41 -9.87 10.79
C LEU A 344 -9.03 -11.26 10.94
N ALA A 345 -9.86 -11.49 11.95
CA ALA A 345 -10.63 -12.73 12.10
C ALA A 345 -11.70 -12.86 10.99
N ILE A 346 -12.35 -11.76 10.58
CA ILE A 346 -13.25 -11.76 9.41
C ILE A 346 -12.48 -12.24 8.16
N TRP A 347 -11.32 -11.63 7.89
CA TRP A 347 -10.47 -12.00 6.75
C TRP A 347 -10.12 -13.50 6.78
N LYS A 348 -9.65 -13.99 7.94
CA LYS A 348 -9.28 -15.40 8.12
C LYS A 348 -10.46 -16.37 8.00
N ASN A 349 -11.61 -16.04 8.59
CA ASN A 349 -12.80 -16.89 8.57
C ASN A 349 -13.40 -17.03 7.16
N LEU A 350 -13.12 -16.07 6.28
CA LEU A 350 -13.44 -16.15 4.86
C LEU A 350 -12.45 -17.01 4.05
N GLY A 351 -11.43 -17.58 4.70
CA GLY A 351 -10.41 -18.43 4.09
C GLY A 351 -9.31 -17.67 3.35
N LEU A 352 -9.15 -16.37 3.65
CA LEU A 352 -8.19 -15.51 2.96
C LEU A 352 -6.83 -15.52 3.65
N GLY A 353 -5.78 -15.56 2.84
CA GLY A 353 -4.38 -15.61 3.29
C GLY A 353 -3.78 -14.23 3.42
N LEU A 354 -3.08 -13.77 2.38
CA LEU A 354 -2.26 -12.56 2.43
C LEU A 354 -3.07 -11.29 2.74
N PHE A 355 -2.68 -10.63 3.83
CA PHE A 355 -3.15 -9.31 4.23
C PHE A 355 -1.96 -8.36 4.39
N VAL A 356 -1.89 -7.33 3.55
CA VAL A 356 -0.93 -6.23 3.64
C VAL A 356 -1.57 -5.09 4.43
N HIS A 357 -0.99 -4.76 5.58
CA HIS A 357 -1.31 -3.53 6.33
C HIS A 357 -0.58 -2.34 5.69
N TYR A 358 -1.23 -1.17 5.67
CA TYR A 358 -0.76 -0.04 4.85
C TYR A 358 0.65 0.46 5.19
N THR A 359 0.97 0.63 6.47
CA THR A 359 2.24 1.25 6.89
C THR A 359 2.78 0.55 8.11
N ASP A 360 4.02 0.11 8.05
CA ASP A 360 4.72 -0.52 9.17
C ASP A 360 4.96 0.49 10.31
N ILE A 361 5.59 1.63 10.01
CA ILE A 361 6.04 2.61 11.02
C ILE A 361 5.74 4.03 10.54
N GLY A 362 4.90 4.75 11.29
CA GLY A 362 4.51 6.11 10.94
C GLY A 362 3.86 6.85 12.10
N ARG A 363 4.34 8.06 12.39
CA ARG A 363 3.77 8.90 13.44
C ARG A 363 2.38 9.40 13.05
N PRO A 364 1.43 9.46 14.00
CA PRO A 364 0.13 10.03 13.74
C PRO A 364 0.23 11.53 13.44
N SER A 365 -0.65 12.00 12.57
CA SER A 365 -0.88 13.43 12.32
C SER A 365 -2.35 13.68 12.00
N LYS A 366 -2.72 14.92 11.69
CA LYS A 366 -4.05 15.23 11.16
C LYS A 366 -4.38 14.49 9.86
N TRP A 367 -3.36 14.00 9.15
CA TRP A 367 -3.48 13.22 7.91
C TRP A 367 -3.59 11.71 8.16
N GLY A 368 -3.72 11.28 9.41
CA GLY A 368 -4.01 9.89 9.78
C GLY A 368 -2.98 9.28 10.74
N SER A 369 -3.33 8.10 11.26
CA SER A 369 -2.53 7.30 12.18
C SER A 369 -2.20 5.95 11.55
N TRP A 370 -1.49 5.95 10.43
CA TRP A 370 -1.36 4.77 9.56
C TRP A 370 -0.48 3.66 10.13
N GLY A 371 0.71 4.02 10.62
CA GLY A 371 1.74 3.08 11.08
C GLY A 371 1.26 2.05 12.10
N ALA A 372 1.59 0.78 11.90
CA ALA A 372 1.40 -0.25 12.92
C ALA A 372 2.17 0.13 14.20
N LEU A 373 3.36 0.70 14.06
CA LEU A 373 4.10 1.40 15.10
C LEU A 373 4.24 2.90 14.72
N GLU A 374 4.54 3.74 15.70
CA GLU A 374 4.82 5.17 15.48
C GLU A 374 6.33 5.46 15.37
N THR A 375 7.17 4.57 15.91
CA THR A 375 8.64 4.66 15.82
C THR A 375 9.27 3.26 15.82
N ILE A 376 10.49 3.13 15.31
CA ILE A 376 11.28 1.87 15.36
C ILE A 376 11.58 1.39 16.78
N TYR A 377 11.47 2.25 17.79
CA TYR A 377 11.77 1.93 19.19
C TYR A 377 10.53 1.51 20.00
N GLN A 378 9.35 1.43 19.37
CA GLN A 378 8.17 0.89 20.04
C GLN A 378 8.18 -0.63 19.95
N ASP A 379 8.02 -1.28 21.09
CA ASP A 379 7.96 -2.75 21.17
C ASP A 379 6.59 -3.31 20.87
N ALA A 380 5.54 -2.53 21.14
CA ALA A 380 4.17 -2.93 20.97
C ALA A 380 3.29 -1.73 20.61
N SER A 381 2.15 -2.04 20.00
CA SER A 381 1.01 -1.14 19.87
C SER A 381 -0.25 -1.98 19.69
N PRO A 382 -1.45 -1.45 19.96
CA PRO A 382 -2.69 -2.21 19.75
C PRO A 382 -2.81 -2.79 18.34
N LYS A 383 -2.35 -2.06 17.32
CA LYS A 383 -2.40 -2.50 15.91
C LYS A 383 -1.30 -3.52 15.60
N TYR A 384 -0.07 -3.24 16.05
CA TYR A 384 1.08 -4.12 15.80
C TYR A 384 0.85 -5.49 16.42
N ASP A 385 0.41 -5.54 17.68
CA ASP A 385 0.20 -6.80 18.40
C ASP A 385 -0.86 -7.68 17.71
N ALA A 386 -1.93 -7.06 17.17
CA ALA A 386 -2.95 -7.75 16.41
C ALA A 386 -2.43 -8.31 15.07
N LEU A 387 -1.59 -7.55 14.36
CA LEU A 387 -0.96 -7.98 13.11
C LEU A 387 0.03 -9.11 13.33
N ILE A 388 0.84 -9.05 14.39
CA ILE A 388 1.80 -10.11 14.73
C ILE A 388 1.07 -11.39 15.11
N GLU A 389 0.02 -11.33 15.92
CA GLU A 389 -0.77 -12.51 16.27
C GLU A 389 -1.44 -13.15 15.06
N PHE A 390 -1.97 -12.32 14.15
CA PHE A 390 -2.49 -12.80 12.87
C PHE A 390 -1.41 -13.52 12.05
N SER A 391 -0.22 -12.93 11.93
CA SER A 391 0.91 -13.52 11.17
C SER A 391 1.45 -14.83 11.75
N ALA A 392 1.33 -15.02 13.07
CA ALA A 392 1.79 -16.23 13.77
C ALA A 392 0.84 -17.42 13.56
N THR A 393 -0.41 -17.15 13.16
CA THR A 393 -1.40 -18.20 12.99
C THR A 393 -1.33 -18.76 11.58
N LYS A 394 -0.99 -20.04 11.44
CA LYS A 394 -1.05 -20.72 10.13
C LYS A 394 -2.52 -20.70 9.64
N VAL A 395 -2.72 -20.17 8.44
CA VAL A 395 -3.98 -20.30 7.66
C VAL A 395 -3.86 -21.54 6.80
#